data_AF-A0A9X0PYY6-F1
#
_entry.id   AF-A0A9X0PYY6-F1
#
_cell.length_a   1.000
_cell.length_b   1.000
_cell.length_c   1.000
_cell.angle_alpha   90.00
_cell.angle_beta   90.00
_cell.angle_gamma   90.00
#
_symmetry.space_group_name_H-M   'P 1'
#
loop_
_entity.id
_entity.type
_entity.pdbx_description
1 polymer ?
#
loop_
_entity_poly.entity_id
_entity_poly.type
_entity_poly.pdbx_seq_one_letter_code
_entity_poly.pdbx_strand_id
1 'polypeptide(L)'
;MFGNDIFTRVKRSENKKMAEIAQFLHDNDLSVDTTVEVFITVTRNEKLIACGGIAGNIIKCVAISESVRGEGLALTLATELINLAYERHSTHLFIYTKTEYEALFRQCGFYTLTSVPGVMVLMENSATRLKRYAESLKKLRHEGNKIGCIVMNANPFTNGHRYLIQQAAAQCDWLHLFLVKEDSSRFPYEDRLDLVLKGTADIPRLTVHRGSEYIISRATFPCYFIKEQSVINHCYTEIDLKIFRQYLAPALGVTHRFVGTEPYCRVTAQYNQDMRYWLETPTISAPPIELVEIERLRYQEMPISASRVRQLLVKNDLTAIAPLVPAATLHYLQNLLEHSRQDAAARQKTPA
;
A
#
# COMPACT_ATOMS: atom_id res chain seq x y z
N MET A 1 37.81 17.70 4.88
CA MET A 1 38.13 16.85 3.72
C MET A 1 37.33 15.58 3.88
N PHE A 2 36.17 15.48 3.24
CA PHE A 2 35.51 14.18 3.12
C PHE A 2 36.38 13.31 2.22
N GLY A 3 36.52 12.03 2.56
CA GLY A 3 37.33 11.07 1.81
C GLY A 3 36.91 10.99 0.34
N ASN A 4 37.65 10.21 -0.44
CA ASN A 4 37.44 10.00 -1.88
C ASN A 4 36.14 9.21 -2.17
N ASP A 5 35.00 9.71 -1.68
CA ASP A 5 33.68 9.10 -1.70
C ASP A 5 32.98 9.44 -3.01
N ILE A 6 32.62 8.42 -3.77
CA ILE A 6 31.98 8.57 -5.07
C ILE A 6 30.52 8.09 -4.96
N PHE A 7 29.59 9.02 -5.18
CA PHE A 7 28.17 8.73 -5.23
C PHE A 7 27.76 8.34 -6.65
N THR A 8 27.16 7.17 -6.81
CA THR A 8 26.72 6.65 -8.10
C THR A 8 25.25 6.26 -8.05
N ARG A 9 24.50 6.65 -9.08
CA ARG A 9 23.13 6.16 -9.30
C ARG A 9 23.19 4.84 -10.07
N VAL A 10 22.52 3.83 -9.56
CA VAL A 10 22.51 2.47 -10.14
C VAL A 10 21.08 2.08 -10.47
N LYS A 11 20.82 1.79 -11.75
CA LYS A 11 19.54 1.25 -12.22
C LYS A 11 19.54 -0.27 -12.14
N ARG A 12 18.35 -0.87 -12.04
CA ARG A 12 18.18 -2.34 -12.04
C ARG A 12 18.81 -3.05 -13.22
N SER A 13 18.85 -2.42 -14.38
CA SER A 13 19.43 -3.00 -15.60
C SER A 13 20.95 -3.19 -15.48
N GLU A 14 21.61 -2.58 -14.50
CA GLU A 14 23.06 -2.70 -14.27
C GLU A 14 23.40 -3.94 -13.42
N ASN A 15 23.22 -5.13 -13.99
CA ASN A 15 23.31 -6.43 -13.29
C ASN A 15 24.56 -6.60 -12.41
N LYS A 16 25.74 -6.17 -12.87
CA LYS A 16 27.00 -6.30 -12.10
C LYS A 16 26.96 -5.48 -10.81
N LYS A 17 26.55 -4.21 -10.89
CA LYS A 17 26.44 -3.33 -9.71
C LYS A 17 25.32 -3.78 -8.78
N MET A 18 24.24 -4.31 -9.33
CA MET A 18 23.15 -4.89 -8.53
C MET A 18 23.60 -6.10 -7.72
N ALA A 19 24.49 -6.95 -8.26
CA ALA A 19 25.06 -8.06 -7.51
C ALA A 19 25.94 -7.58 -6.34
N GLU A 20 26.74 -6.54 -6.54
CA GLU A 20 27.54 -5.91 -5.48
C GLU A 20 26.66 -5.31 -4.38
N ILE A 21 25.60 -4.59 -4.74
CA ILE A 21 24.59 -4.06 -3.81
C ILE A 21 23.93 -5.20 -3.02
N ALA A 22 23.59 -6.30 -3.70
CA ALA A 22 22.95 -7.45 -3.06
C ALA A 22 23.86 -8.08 -2.00
N GLN A 23 25.14 -8.27 -2.31
CA GLN A 23 26.11 -8.76 -1.36
C GLN A 23 26.29 -7.79 -0.18
N PHE A 24 26.47 -6.50 -0.45
CA PHE A 24 26.64 -5.50 0.59
C PHE A 24 25.42 -5.40 1.54
N LEU A 25 24.20 -5.49 1.00
CA LEU A 25 23.00 -5.54 1.82
C LEU A 25 22.96 -6.81 2.66
N HIS A 26 23.32 -7.96 2.09
CA HIS A 26 23.37 -9.23 2.81
C HIS A 26 24.35 -9.17 3.98
N ASP A 27 25.52 -8.59 3.77
CA ASP A 27 26.54 -8.38 4.82
C ASP A 27 26.08 -7.42 5.93
N ASN A 28 24.98 -6.67 5.72
CA ASN A 28 24.33 -5.78 6.70
C ASN A 28 22.96 -6.31 7.18
N ASP A 29 22.72 -7.62 7.01
CA ASP A 29 21.46 -8.32 7.33
C ASP A 29 20.23 -7.72 6.67
N LEU A 30 20.36 -7.30 5.40
CA LEU A 30 19.29 -6.79 4.56
C LEU A 30 19.22 -7.60 3.26
N SER A 31 18.03 -7.63 2.67
CA SER A 31 17.81 -8.19 1.33
C SER A 31 17.47 -7.09 0.34
N VAL A 32 17.77 -7.31 -0.93
CA VAL A 32 17.35 -6.40 -2.01
C VAL A 32 15.83 -6.47 -2.14
N ASP A 33 15.17 -5.33 -1.98
CA ASP A 33 13.74 -5.22 -2.25
C ASP A 33 13.49 -5.11 -3.77
N THR A 34 12.67 -6.03 -4.31
CA THR A 34 12.34 -6.12 -5.74
C THR A 34 11.44 -4.97 -6.25
N THR A 35 11.11 -4.00 -5.41
CA THR A 35 10.39 -2.77 -5.79
C THR A 35 11.29 -1.54 -5.93
N VAL A 36 12.55 -1.59 -5.50
CA VAL A 36 13.49 -0.46 -5.63
C VAL A 36 13.82 -0.20 -7.10
N GLU A 37 13.54 1.00 -7.59
CA GLU A 37 13.72 1.37 -9.00
C GLU A 37 15.13 1.87 -9.30
N VAL A 38 15.75 2.55 -8.32
CA VAL A 38 17.09 3.12 -8.42
C VAL A 38 17.77 3.06 -7.06
N PHE A 39 19.06 2.75 -7.07
CA PHE A 39 19.92 2.84 -5.90
C PHE A 39 20.87 4.04 -6.02
N ILE A 40 21.22 4.62 -4.88
CA ILE A 40 22.41 5.43 -4.72
C ILE A 40 23.43 4.57 -3.97
N THR A 41 24.62 4.44 -4.52
CA THR A 41 25.75 3.72 -3.91
C THR A 41 26.88 4.70 -3.62
N VAL A 42 27.59 4.49 -2.52
CA VAL A 42 28.80 5.24 -2.17
C VAL A 42 29.98 4.28 -2.15
N THR A 43 30.98 4.57 -2.98
CA THR A 43 32.23 3.81 -3.01
C THR A 43 33.39 4.65 -2.49
N ARG A 44 34.28 4.03 -1.72
CA ARG A 44 35.55 4.62 -1.25
C ARG A 44 36.64 3.60 -1.51
N ASN A 45 37.71 4.02 -2.20
CA ASN A 45 38.81 3.13 -2.60
C ASN A 45 38.29 1.86 -3.31
N GLU A 46 37.38 2.04 -4.27
CA GLU A 46 36.73 0.98 -5.05
C GLU A 46 35.85 -0.02 -4.26
N LYS A 47 35.67 0.20 -2.95
CA LYS A 47 34.80 -0.62 -2.11
C LYS A 47 33.46 0.09 -1.87
N LEU A 48 32.36 -0.63 -2.06
CA LEU A 48 31.03 -0.19 -1.63
C LEU A 48 30.98 -0.07 -0.10
N ILE A 49 30.71 1.14 0.39
CA ILE A 49 30.66 1.44 1.83
C ILE A 49 29.27 1.90 2.29
N ALA A 50 28.37 2.25 1.38
CA ALA A 50 27.01 2.64 1.70
C ALA A 50 26.09 2.50 0.48
N CYS A 51 24.82 2.21 0.71
CA CYS A 51 23.80 2.27 -0.34
C CYS A 51 22.42 2.64 0.22
N GLY A 52 21.53 3.10 -0.66
CA GLY A 52 20.12 3.31 -0.37
C GLY A 52 19.29 3.27 -1.65
N GLY A 53 18.05 2.80 -1.56
CA GLY A 53 17.15 2.59 -2.68
C GLY A 53 15.90 3.47 -2.63
N ILE A 54 15.40 3.86 -3.82
CA ILE A 54 14.12 4.55 -3.99
C ILE A 54 13.12 3.62 -4.70
N ALA A 55 11.96 3.41 -4.09
CA ALA A 55 10.82 2.68 -4.65
C ALA A 55 9.58 3.59 -4.61
N GLY A 56 9.21 4.19 -5.74
CA GLY A 56 8.24 5.29 -5.76
C GLY A 56 8.67 6.42 -4.81
N ASN A 57 7.86 6.67 -3.79
CA ASN A 57 8.11 7.68 -2.77
C ASN A 57 8.67 7.12 -1.44
N ILE A 58 9.18 5.90 -1.46
CA ILE A 58 9.68 5.20 -0.28
C ILE A 58 11.19 4.99 -0.41
N ILE A 59 11.92 5.44 0.61
CA ILE A 59 13.34 5.12 0.79
C ILE A 59 13.43 3.74 1.45
N LYS A 60 14.24 2.85 0.88
CA LYS A 60 14.41 1.46 1.31
C LYS A 60 15.86 1.02 1.18
N CYS A 61 16.18 -0.16 1.73
CA CYS A 61 17.48 -0.82 1.57
C CYS A 61 18.65 0.12 1.89
N VAL A 62 18.54 0.90 2.98
CA VAL A 62 19.62 1.78 3.41
C VAL A 62 20.58 0.99 4.28
N ALA A 63 21.85 0.93 3.88
CA ALA A 63 22.92 0.25 4.59
C ALA A 63 24.20 1.08 4.56
N ILE A 64 24.95 1.03 5.66
CA ILE A 64 26.21 1.77 5.83
C ILE A 64 27.20 0.86 6.56
N SER A 65 28.37 0.68 5.95
CA SER A 65 29.49 -0.09 6.49
C SER A 65 29.87 0.41 7.86
N GLU A 66 30.08 -0.51 8.81
CA GLU A 66 30.48 -0.19 10.18
C GLU A 66 31.74 0.66 10.24
N SER A 67 32.68 0.43 9.32
CA SER A 67 33.96 1.11 9.23
C SER A 67 33.88 2.62 8.99
N VAL A 68 32.73 3.14 8.55
CA VAL A 68 32.52 4.56 8.21
C VAL A 68 31.34 5.18 8.98
N ARG A 69 30.79 4.48 9.98
CA ARG A 69 29.74 5.02 10.84
C ARG A 69 30.30 6.15 11.70
N GLY A 70 29.55 7.24 11.81
CA GLY A 70 29.96 8.43 12.57
C GLY A 70 30.71 9.50 11.75
N GLU A 71 31.06 9.22 10.48
CA GLU A 71 31.72 10.21 9.61
C GLU A 71 30.75 11.21 8.93
N GLY A 72 29.46 11.19 9.29
CA GLY A 72 28.43 11.99 8.64
C GLY A 72 27.96 11.47 7.28
N LEU A 73 28.56 10.39 6.74
CA LEU A 73 28.19 9.78 5.46
C LEU A 73 26.71 9.44 5.34
N ALA A 74 26.12 9.01 6.46
CA ALA A 74 24.73 8.66 6.55
C ALA A 74 23.78 9.84 6.25
N LEU A 75 24.13 11.05 6.72
CA LEU A 75 23.37 12.28 6.44
C LEU A 75 23.52 12.70 4.97
N THR A 76 24.73 12.59 4.42
CA THR A 76 24.99 12.86 3.00
C THR A 76 24.21 11.91 2.10
N LEU A 77 24.25 10.60 2.38
CA LEU A 77 23.46 9.59 1.65
C LEU A 77 21.96 9.87 1.74
N ALA A 78 21.44 10.16 2.92
CA ALA A 78 20.02 10.49 3.10
C ALA A 78 19.64 11.73 2.27
N THR A 79 20.49 12.76 2.26
CA THR A 79 20.29 13.98 1.46
C THR A 79 20.24 13.67 -0.03
N GLU A 80 21.18 12.86 -0.54
CA GLU A 80 21.19 12.43 -1.94
C GLU A 80 19.94 11.62 -2.33
N LEU A 81 19.45 10.76 -1.43
CA LEU A 81 18.21 10.01 -1.65
C LEU A 81 16.98 10.92 -1.69
N ILE A 82 16.90 11.92 -0.80
CA ILE A 82 15.82 12.91 -0.79
C ILE A 82 15.85 13.73 -2.09
N ASN A 83 17.03 14.22 -2.49
CA ASN A 83 17.21 14.99 -3.73
C ASN A 83 16.78 14.17 -4.94
N LEU A 84 17.21 12.91 -5.03
CA LEU A 84 16.79 12.01 -6.10
C LEU A 84 15.28 11.78 -6.11
N ALA A 85 14.64 11.66 -4.96
CA ALA A 85 13.19 11.50 -4.90
C ALA A 85 12.46 12.79 -5.34
N TYR A 86 12.98 13.97 -5.01
CA TYR A 86 12.44 15.27 -5.44
C TYR A 86 12.61 15.50 -6.94
N GLU A 87 13.76 15.14 -7.52
CA GLU A 87 13.97 15.12 -8.98
C GLU A 87 12.94 14.25 -9.70
N ARG A 88 12.42 13.23 -9.01
CA ARG A 88 11.38 12.31 -9.49
C ARG A 88 9.97 12.73 -9.06
N HIS A 89 9.79 13.99 -8.67
CA HIS A 89 8.52 14.59 -8.26
C HIS A 89 7.84 13.94 -7.04
N SER A 90 8.59 13.19 -6.24
CA SER A 90 8.10 12.55 -5.01
C SER A 90 8.52 13.38 -3.80
N THR A 91 7.64 14.28 -3.34
CA THR A 91 7.93 15.16 -2.18
C THR A 91 7.41 14.62 -0.85
N HIS A 92 6.48 13.68 -0.89
CA HIS A 92 5.97 12.96 0.28
C HIS A 92 6.76 11.68 0.45
N LEU A 93 7.73 11.67 1.38
CA LEU A 93 8.65 10.55 1.52
C LEU A 93 8.36 9.75 2.77
N PHE A 94 8.41 8.43 2.60
CA PHE A 94 8.44 7.47 3.68
C PHE A 94 9.78 6.76 3.71
N ILE A 95 10.16 6.24 4.86
CA ILE A 95 11.31 5.35 4.99
C ILE A 95 10.99 4.17 5.89
N TYR A 96 11.40 3.00 5.43
CA TYR A 96 11.47 1.80 6.24
C TYR A 96 12.93 1.51 6.59
N THR A 97 13.21 1.40 7.88
CA THR A 97 14.57 1.09 8.34
C THR A 97 14.54 0.30 9.65
N LYS A 98 15.68 -0.31 10.02
CA LYS A 98 15.85 -0.93 11.34
C LYS A 98 15.74 0.14 12.42
N THR A 99 15.19 -0.22 13.57
CA THR A 99 14.98 0.70 14.71
C THR A 99 16.27 1.42 15.16
N GLU A 100 17.43 0.77 15.02
CA GLU A 100 18.75 1.36 15.30
C GLU A 100 19.09 2.60 14.45
N TYR A 101 18.51 2.72 13.24
CA TYR A 101 18.71 3.86 12.35
C TYR A 101 17.69 4.99 12.53
N GLU A 102 16.73 4.86 13.45
CA GLU A 102 15.69 5.86 13.65
C GLU A 102 16.30 7.24 14.00
N ALA A 103 17.23 7.27 14.95
CA ALA A 103 17.87 8.51 15.40
C ALA A 103 18.59 9.26 14.27
N LEU A 104 19.19 8.52 13.33
CA LEU A 104 19.82 9.07 12.15
C LEU A 104 18.80 9.80 11.28
N PHE A 105 17.72 9.12 10.89
CA PHE A 105 16.73 9.69 9.98
C PHE A 105 15.93 10.82 10.63
N ARG A 106 15.81 10.84 11.97
CA ARG A 106 15.28 12.01 12.68
C ARG A 106 16.10 13.28 12.43
N GLN A 107 17.43 13.17 12.33
CA GLN A 107 18.29 14.31 11.99
C GLN A 107 18.13 14.76 10.53
N CYS A 108 17.68 13.86 9.64
CA CYS A 108 17.36 14.14 8.25
C CYS A 108 15.94 14.68 8.02
N GLY A 109 15.23 15.06 9.08
CA GLY A 109 13.87 15.61 8.98
C GLY A 109 12.76 14.55 8.80
N PHE A 110 13.04 13.28 9.11
CA PHE A 110 12.02 12.24 9.20
C PHE A 110 11.46 12.13 10.62
N TYR A 111 10.19 11.78 10.72
CA TYR A 111 9.47 11.65 11.97
C TYR A 111 8.79 10.29 12.01
N THR A 112 8.95 9.60 13.13
CA THR A 112 8.39 8.27 13.34
C THR A 112 6.86 8.30 13.31
N LEU A 113 6.29 7.47 12.46
CA LEU A 113 4.84 7.24 12.40
C LEU A 113 4.44 6.12 13.35
N THR A 114 5.16 5.00 13.26
CA THR A 114 4.95 3.79 14.07
C THR A 114 6.16 2.87 13.92
N SER A 115 6.27 1.89 14.81
CA SER A 115 7.37 0.94 14.86
C SER A 115 6.93 -0.45 15.28
N VAL A 116 7.68 -1.44 14.82
CA VAL A 116 7.71 -2.80 15.36
C VAL A 116 8.96 -2.89 16.25
N PRO A 117 8.81 -2.94 17.59
CA PRO A 117 9.94 -2.89 18.51
C PRO A 117 11.03 -3.90 18.16
N GLY A 118 12.28 -3.43 18.10
CA GLY A 118 13.45 -4.27 17.78
C GLY A 118 13.56 -4.73 16.32
N VAL A 119 12.58 -4.43 15.46
CA VAL A 119 12.56 -4.93 14.07
C VAL A 119 12.64 -3.78 13.08
N MET A 120 11.61 -2.92 13.02
CA MET A 120 11.55 -1.85 12.02
C MET A 120 10.83 -0.61 12.53
N VAL A 121 11.13 0.53 11.91
CA VAL A 121 10.44 1.79 12.09
C VAL A 121 9.98 2.32 10.73
N LEU A 122 8.74 2.80 10.68
CA LEU A 122 8.21 3.57 9.56
C LEU A 122 8.25 5.05 9.94
N MET A 123 8.91 5.86 9.12
CA MET A 123 9.01 7.30 9.33
C MET A 123 8.56 8.05 8.08
N GLU A 124 8.09 9.29 8.24
CA GLU A 124 7.75 10.19 7.13
C GLU A 124 8.52 11.51 7.20
N ASN A 125 8.73 12.18 6.07
CA ASN A 125 9.40 13.48 6.01
C ASN A 125 8.51 14.67 6.47
N SER A 126 7.62 14.46 7.44
CA SER A 126 6.78 15.51 8.03
C SER A 126 6.33 15.16 9.44
N ALA A 127 6.43 16.13 10.36
CA ALA A 127 5.95 15.94 11.74
C ALA A 127 4.42 15.96 11.90
N THR A 128 3.68 16.40 10.87
CA THR A 128 2.27 16.80 11.01
C THR A 128 1.34 16.24 9.94
N ARG A 129 1.85 15.57 8.90
CA ARG A 129 1.03 15.19 7.75
C ARG A 129 0.00 14.12 8.11
N LEU A 130 0.37 13.07 8.85
CA LEU A 130 -0.60 12.10 9.36
C LEU A 130 -1.63 12.76 10.31
N LYS A 131 -1.20 13.67 11.18
CA LYS A 131 -2.10 14.39 12.09
C LYS A 131 -3.13 15.23 11.31
N ARG A 132 -2.68 16.01 10.32
CA ARG A 132 -3.57 16.80 9.45
C ARG A 132 -4.52 15.93 8.63
N TYR A 133 -4.08 14.74 8.22
CA TYR A 133 -4.96 13.76 7.56
C TYR A 133 -6.02 13.23 8.53
N ALA A 134 -5.66 12.85 9.75
CA ALA A 134 -6.63 12.46 10.77
C ALA A 134 -7.61 13.61 11.10
N GLU A 135 -7.15 14.86 11.17
CA GLU A 135 -8.00 16.03 11.36
C GLU A 135 -8.97 16.26 10.19
N SER A 136 -8.56 16.00 8.94
CA SER A 136 -9.47 16.09 7.79
C SER A 136 -10.52 14.99 7.81
N LEU A 137 -10.14 13.77 8.22
CA LEU A 137 -11.09 12.66 8.43
C LEU A 137 -12.09 12.98 9.54
N LYS A 138 -11.66 13.63 10.63
CA LYS A 138 -12.56 14.01 11.73
C LYS A 138 -13.72 14.90 11.29
N LYS A 139 -13.55 15.69 10.22
CA LYS A 139 -14.64 16.51 9.63
C LYS A 139 -15.71 15.68 8.95
N LEU A 140 -15.42 14.43 8.62
CA LEU A 140 -16.31 13.45 7.99
C LEU A 140 -16.84 12.42 8.99
N ARG A 141 -16.59 12.62 10.29
CA ARG A 141 -17.08 11.74 11.35
C ARG A 141 -18.60 11.87 11.50
N HIS A 142 -19.23 10.74 11.74
CA HIS A 142 -20.65 10.66 12.11
C HIS A 142 -20.77 10.10 13.53
N GLU A 143 -21.77 10.57 14.27
CA GLU A 143 -22.09 10.04 15.61
C GLU A 143 -22.83 8.70 15.49
N GLY A 144 -22.60 7.81 16.46
CA GLY A 144 -23.21 6.49 16.50
C GLY A 144 -22.50 5.58 17.50
N ASN A 145 -23.17 4.49 17.89
CA ASN A 145 -22.60 3.48 18.78
C ASN A 145 -21.72 2.51 17.99
N LYS A 146 -22.20 2.10 16.81
CA LYS A 146 -21.52 1.17 15.91
C LYS A 146 -21.13 1.89 14.63
N ILE A 147 -19.86 2.27 14.50
CA ILE A 147 -19.30 2.91 13.31
C ILE A 147 -18.39 1.91 12.62
N GLY A 148 -18.73 1.57 11.38
CA GLY A 148 -18.05 0.59 10.56
C GLY A 148 -16.97 1.21 9.67
N CYS A 149 -15.95 0.42 9.36
CA CYS A 149 -14.97 0.72 8.33
C CYS A 149 -14.73 -0.49 7.43
N ILE A 150 -14.69 -0.26 6.12
CA ILE A 150 -14.16 -1.20 5.12
C ILE A 150 -12.98 -0.54 4.40
N VAL A 151 -11.94 -1.33 4.13
CA VAL A 151 -10.89 -0.96 3.18
C VAL A 151 -10.91 -1.99 2.06
N MET A 152 -10.99 -1.53 0.80
CA MET A 152 -11.00 -2.45 -0.34
C MET A 152 -10.29 -1.89 -1.56
N ASN A 153 -9.83 -2.78 -2.44
CA ASN A 153 -9.17 -2.39 -3.69
C ASN A 153 -10.15 -2.20 -4.87
N ALA A 154 -11.21 -3.02 -4.95
CA ALA A 154 -12.22 -2.94 -6.01
C ALA A 154 -11.64 -2.92 -7.46
N ASN A 155 -10.84 -3.93 -7.82
CA ASN A 155 -10.09 -4.00 -9.09
C ASN A 155 -10.58 -5.14 -10.03
N PRO A 156 -11.80 -5.09 -10.61
CA PRO A 156 -12.75 -3.99 -10.57
C PRO A 156 -13.74 -4.15 -9.40
N PHE A 157 -14.68 -3.20 -9.26
CA PHE A 157 -15.81 -3.33 -8.34
C PHE A 157 -16.70 -4.51 -8.77
N THR A 158 -17.23 -5.29 -7.82
CA THR A 158 -17.97 -6.53 -8.12
C THR A 158 -19.19 -6.64 -7.21
N ASN A 159 -20.11 -7.55 -7.53
CA ASN A 159 -21.26 -7.83 -6.67
C ASN A 159 -20.82 -8.37 -5.29
N GLY A 160 -19.65 -9.03 -5.21
CA GLY A 160 -19.03 -9.41 -3.94
C GLY A 160 -18.62 -8.22 -3.07
N HIS A 161 -18.01 -7.19 -3.66
CA HIS A 161 -17.70 -5.94 -2.94
C HIS A 161 -18.96 -5.23 -2.49
N ARG A 162 -19.94 -5.09 -3.40
CA ARG A 162 -21.21 -4.44 -3.11
C ARG A 162 -21.96 -5.14 -1.97
N TYR A 163 -22.00 -6.47 -2.00
CA TYR A 163 -22.58 -7.28 -0.94
C TYR A 163 -21.91 -7.01 0.42
N LEU A 164 -20.57 -7.02 0.50
CA LEU A 164 -19.85 -6.72 1.74
C LEU A 164 -20.23 -5.34 2.29
N ILE A 165 -20.31 -4.32 1.43
CA ILE A 165 -20.69 -2.96 1.82
C ILE A 165 -22.12 -2.91 2.35
N GLN A 166 -23.07 -3.57 1.66
CA GLN A 166 -24.46 -3.62 2.11
C GLN A 166 -24.62 -4.31 3.46
N GLN A 167 -23.96 -5.46 3.64
CA GLN A 167 -24.01 -6.22 4.89
C GLN A 167 -23.41 -5.42 6.06
N ALA A 168 -22.28 -4.73 5.83
CA ALA A 168 -21.68 -3.89 6.85
C ALA A 168 -22.56 -2.67 7.18
N ALA A 169 -23.07 -1.96 6.17
CA ALA A 169 -23.91 -0.77 6.35
C ALA A 169 -25.24 -1.08 7.06
N ALA A 170 -25.75 -2.30 6.92
CA ALA A 170 -26.93 -2.77 7.64
C ALA A 170 -26.66 -3.05 9.12
N GLN A 171 -25.40 -3.27 9.50
CA GLN A 171 -24.98 -3.64 10.86
C GLN A 171 -24.39 -2.45 11.65
N CYS A 172 -24.33 -1.26 11.07
CA CYS A 172 -23.74 -0.08 11.72
C CYS A 172 -24.57 1.18 11.51
N ASP A 173 -24.40 2.14 12.41
CA ASP A 173 -25.02 3.46 12.34
C ASP A 173 -24.43 4.28 11.19
N TRP A 174 -23.15 4.09 10.90
CA TRP A 174 -22.48 4.70 9.75
C TRP A 174 -21.32 3.84 9.26
N LEU A 175 -21.14 3.75 7.94
CA LEU A 175 -20.06 3.00 7.31
C LEU A 175 -19.10 3.94 6.58
N HIS A 176 -17.82 3.86 6.91
CA HIS A 176 -16.73 4.49 6.16
C HIS A 176 -16.09 3.47 5.22
N LEU A 177 -15.99 3.81 3.94
CA LEU A 177 -15.41 2.95 2.91
C LEU A 177 -14.16 3.61 2.32
N PHE A 178 -12.99 3.04 2.55
CA PHE A 178 -11.73 3.49 1.94
C PHE A 178 -11.40 2.65 0.71
N LEU A 179 -11.15 3.31 -0.42
CA LEU A 179 -10.61 2.69 -1.61
C LEU A 179 -9.08 2.72 -1.60
N VAL A 180 -8.43 1.58 -1.85
CA VAL A 180 -6.96 1.52 -1.97
C VAL A 180 -6.50 2.35 -3.18
N LYS A 181 -5.59 3.29 -2.96
CA LYS A 181 -5.16 4.26 -3.97
C LYS A 181 -4.25 3.68 -5.06
N GLU A 182 -3.49 2.64 -4.74
CA GLU A 182 -2.36 2.17 -5.54
C GLU A 182 -2.73 1.81 -7.00
N ASP A 183 -1.95 2.34 -7.95
CA ASP A 183 -2.19 2.28 -9.41
C ASP A 183 -1.52 1.10 -10.11
N SER A 184 -0.99 0.12 -9.37
CA SER A 184 -0.49 -1.14 -9.96
C SER A 184 -1.62 -2.10 -10.39
N SER A 185 -2.86 -1.62 -10.43
CA SER A 185 -4.05 -2.37 -10.82
C SER A 185 -4.29 -2.38 -12.33
N ARG A 186 -5.06 -3.36 -12.82
CA ARG A 186 -5.49 -3.40 -14.23
C ARG A 186 -6.42 -2.22 -14.56
N PHE A 187 -7.16 -1.74 -13.57
CA PHE A 187 -8.06 -0.59 -13.69
C PHE A 187 -7.47 0.61 -12.94
N PRO A 188 -7.38 1.80 -13.56
CA PRO A 188 -6.92 3.02 -12.91
C PRO A 188 -7.69 3.35 -11.63
N TYR A 189 -7.05 4.03 -10.68
CA TYR A 189 -7.70 4.41 -9.42
C TYR A 189 -8.98 5.23 -9.61
N GLU A 190 -8.97 6.26 -10.47
CA GLU A 190 -10.16 7.10 -10.67
C GLU A 190 -11.34 6.31 -11.26
N ASP A 191 -11.07 5.36 -12.16
CA ASP A 191 -12.11 4.47 -12.71
C ASP A 191 -12.68 3.57 -11.62
N ARG A 192 -11.82 2.99 -10.76
CA ARG A 192 -12.29 2.17 -9.63
C ARG A 192 -13.14 2.98 -8.67
N LEU A 193 -12.75 4.23 -8.38
CA LEU A 193 -13.51 5.14 -7.52
C LEU A 193 -14.87 5.47 -8.11
N ASP A 194 -14.94 5.82 -9.39
CA ASP A 194 -16.19 6.09 -10.09
C ASP A 194 -17.12 4.87 -10.06
N LEU A 195 -16.59 3.67 -10.31
CA LEU A 195 -17.35 2.42 -10.24
C LEU A 195 -17.88 2.12 -8.83
N VAL A 196 -17.10 2.38 -7.78
CA VAL A 196 -17.54 2.23 -6.39
C VAL A 196 -18.64 3.24 -6.08
N LEU A 197 -18.47 4.52 -6.43
CA LEU A 197 -19.47 5.57 -6.18
C LEU A 197 -20.80 5.23 -6.86
N LYS A 198 -20.77 4.88 -8.16
CA LYS A 198 -21.97 4.47 -8.91
C LYS A 198 -22.60 3.20 -8.36
N GLY A 199 -21.79 2.23 -7.98
CA GLY A 199 -22.24 0.93 -7.48
C GLY A 199 -22.76 0.95 -6.03
N THR A 200 -22.60 2.07 -5.32
CA THR A 200 -23.01 2.23 -3.91
C THR A 200 -23.91 3.44 -3.66
N ALA A 201 -24.30 4.17 -4.72
CA ALA A 201 -25.12 5.38 -4.62
C ALA A 201 -26.48 5.15 -3.92
N ASP A 202 -27.01 3.94 -3.96
CA ASP A 202 -28.28 3.57 -3.35
C ASP A 202 -28.14 3.09 -1.89
N ILE A 203 -26.92 2.97 -1.36
CA ILE A 203 -26.66 2.47 -0.01
C ILE A 203 -26.66 3.65 0.97
N PRO A 204 -27.63 3.74 1.91
CA PRO A 204 -27.66 4.82 2.88
C PRO A 204 -26.56 4.67 3.94
N ARG A 205 -26.24 5.78 4.63
CA ARG A 205 -25.30 5.82 5.78
C ARG A 205 -23.89 5.33 5.42
N LEU A 206 -23.42 5.73 4.25
CA LEU A 206 -22.12 5.37 3.70
C LEU A 206 -21.35 6.64 3.30
N THR A 207 -20.10 6.74 3.75
CA THR A 207 -19.12 7.71 3.21
C THR A 207 -18.04 6.97 2.46
N VAL A 208 -17.91 7.24 1.17
CA VAL A 208 -16.79 6.75 0.36
C VAL A 208 -15.63 7.73 0.43
N HIS A 209 -14.49 7.27 0.94
CA HIS A 209 -13.26 8.02 1.09
C HIS A 209 -12.29 7.68 -0.04
N ARG A 210 -11.62 8.72 -0.53
CA ARG A 210 -10.43 8.53 -1.36
C ARG A 210 -9.33 7.84 -0.54
N GLY A 211 -8.58 6.97 -1.21
CA GLY A 211 -7.42 6.32 -0.61
C GLY A 211 -6.33 7.32 -0.24
N SER A 212 -5.52 6.95 0.75
CA SER A 212 -4.37 7.72 1.18
C SER A 212 -3.14 6.82 1.32
N GLU A 213 -1.99 7.44 1.56
CA GLU A 213 -0.74 6.73 1.79
C GLU A 213 -0.67 6.07 3.18
N TYR A 214 -1.69 6.28 4.04
CA TYR A 214 -1.72 5.81 5.43
C TYR A 214 -2.62 4.59 5.66
N ILE A 215 -3.19 4.01 4.61
CA ILE A 215 -4.09 2.85 4.71
C ILE A 215 -3.94 1.94 3.49
N ILE A 216 -3.43 0.73 3.71
CA ILE A 216 -3.13 -0.29 2.69
C ILE A 216 -2.47 0.36 1.45
N SER A 217 -1.32 1.00 1.67
CA SER A 217 -0.50 1.62 0.62
C SER A 217 0.82 0.88 0.45
N ARG A 218 1.62 1.23 -0.55
CA ARG A 218 3.02 0.76 -0.64
C ARG A 218 3.84 1.19 0.58
N ALA A 219 3.47 2.30 1.23
CA ALA A 219 4.17 2.89 2.36
C ALA A 219 3.75 2.37 3.72
N THR A 220 2.58 1.72 3.85
CA THR A 220 2.16 1.07 5.10
C THR A 220 2.11 -0.44 4.98
N PHE A 221 1.82 -0.97 3.78
CA PHE A 221 1.67 -2.40 3.52
C PHE A 221 2.23 -2.82 2.14
N PRO A 222 3.56 -2.68 1.89
CA PRO A 222 4.18 -2.96 0.60
C PRO A 222 3.96 -4.39 0.10
N CYS A 223 3.82 -5.36 1.01
CA CYS A 223 3.60 -6.76 0.64
C CYS A 223 2.20 -7.06 0.08
N TYR A 224 1.22 -6.17 0.21
CA TYR A 224 -0.06 -6.34 -0.49
C TYR A 224 0.13 -6.44 -2.01
N PHE A 225 1.22 -5.88 -2.53
CA PHE A 225 1.57 -5.84 -3.95
C PHE A 225 2.69 -6.81 -4.33
N ILE A 226 3.32 -7.48 -3.36
CA ILE A 226 4.51 -8.33 -3.56
C ILE A 226 4.19 -9.74 -3.05
N LYS A 227 4.34 -10.76 -3.91
CA LYS A 227 3.84 -12.12 -3.63
C LYS A 227 4.77 -13.03 -2.80
N GLU A 228 5.93 -12.58 -2.34
CA GLU A 228 6.92 -13.45 -1.67
C GLU A 228 7.65 -12.78 -0.50
N GLN A 229 7.66 -13.50 0.65
CA GLN A 229 8.43 -13.37 1.93
C GLN A 229 7.53 -13.27 3.19
N SER A 230 7.49 -14.32 4.01
CA SER A 230 6.50 -14.50 5.09
C SER A 230 6.73 -13.65 6.35
N VAL A 231 7.96 -13.55 6.86
CA VAL A 231 8.26 -12.84 8.14
C VAL A 231 8.07 -11.33 8.00
N ILE A 232 8.47 -10.79 6.86
CA ILE A 232 8.35 -9.37 6.53
C ILE A 232 6.87 -8.95 6.40
N ASN A 233 5.98 -9.86 5.98
CA ASN A 233 4.54 -9.56 5.83
C ASN A 233 3.87 -9.14 7.14
N HIS A 234 4.15 -9.82 8.25
CA HIS A 234 3.49 -9.54 9.53
C HIS A 234 3.83 -8.15 10.08
N CYS A 235 5.10 -7.75 9.94
CA CYS A 235 5.54 -6.43 10.40
C CYS A 235 4.85 -5.31 9.62
N TYR A 236 4.65 -5.48 8.31
CA TYR A 236 3.92 -4.50 7.52
C TYR A 236 2.43 -4.48 7.89
N THR A 237 1.82 -5.64 8.14
CA THR A 237 0.44 -5.69 8.63
C THR A 237 0.30 -4.94 9.97
N GLU A 238 1.23 -5.16 10.90
CA GLU A 238 1.29 -4.47 12.18
C GLU A 238 1.39 -2.95 12.03
N ILE A 239 2.29 -2.45 11.17
CA ILE A 239 2.47 -1.03 10.90
C ILE A 239 1.18 -0.39 10.37
N ASP A 240 0.56 -1.00 9.36
CA ASP A 240 -0.70 -0.52 8.78
C ASP A 240 -1.85 -0.48 9.79
N LEU A 241 -2.00 -1.55 10.59
CA LEU A 241 -3.07 -1.67 11.58
C LEU A 241 -2.85 -0.76 12.79
N LYS A 242 -1.60 -0.53 13.20
CA LYS A 242 -1.25 0.47 14.22
C LYS A 242 -1.63 1.87 13.76
N ILE A 243 -1.26 2.26 12.54
CA ILE A 243 -1.65 3.57 11.98
C ILE A 243 -3.16 3.71 11.96
N PHE A 244 -3.87 2.68 11.46
CA PHE A 244 -5.32 2.69 11.41
C PHE A 244 -5.94 2.87 12.80
N ARG A 245 -5.56 2.03 13.78
CA ARG A 245 -6.16 2.00 15.11
C ARG A 245 -5.80 3.25 15.94
N GLN A 246 -4.61 3.80 15.78
CA GLN A 246 -4.17 4.95 16.57
C GLN A 246 -4.62 6.30 16.01
N TYR A 247 -4.80 6.42 14.68
CA TYR A 247 -5.03 7.71 14.04
C TYR A 247 -6.35 7.78 13.26
N LEU A 248 -6.59 6.83 12.36
CA LEU A 248 -7.72 6.92 11.43
C LEU A 248 -9.04 6.54 12.11
N ALA A 249 -9.04 5.45 12.87
CA ALA A 249 -10.25 4.98 13.54
C ALA A 249 -10.76 5.97 14.60
N PRO A 250 -9.94 6.52 15.51
CA PRO A 250 -10.40 7.52 16.47
C PRO A 250 -10.88 8.82 15.80
N ALA A 251 -10.27 9.23 14.68
CA ALA A 251 -10.70 10.40 13.93
C ALA A 251 -12.13 10.25 13.40
N LEU A 252 -12.48 9.06 12.91
CA LEU A 252 -13.81 8.75 12.37
C LEU A 252 -14.77 8.15 13.39
N GLY A 253 -14.32 7.86 14.61
CA GLY A 253 -15.12 7.16 15.62
C GLY A 253 -15.36 5.68 15.31
N VAL A 254 -14.53 5.06 14.46
CA VAL A 254 -14.69 3.66 14.04
C VAL A 254 -14.55 2.72 15.23
N THR A 255 -15.56 1.87 15.41
CA THR A 255 -15.59 0.82 16.44
C THR A 255 -15.50 -0.58 15.84
N HIS A 256 -15.83 -0.73 14.55
CA HIS A 256 -15.83 -2.03 13.88
C HIS A 256 -15.12 -1.96 12.53
N ARG A 257 -14.30 -2.97 12.21
CA ARG A 257 -13.72 -3.14 10.88
C ARG A 257 -14.33 -4.37 10.23
N PHE A 258 -14.87 -4.21 9.02
CA PHE A 258 -15.53 -5.28 8.28
C PHE A 258 -14.63 -5.81 7.17
N VAL A 259 -14.51 -7.13 7.08
CA VAL A 259 -13.78 -7.82 6.01
C VAL A 259 -14.60 -8.98 5.47
N GLY A 260 -14.36 -9.36 4.22
CA GLY A 260 -14.89 -10.61 3.68
C GLY A 260 -13.98 -11.78 4.00
N THR A 261 -14.53 -12.98 4.13
CA THR A 261 -13.73 -14.21 4.21
C THR A 261 -12.81 -14.34 3.00
N GLU A 262 -11.59 -14.85 3.16
CA GLU A 262 -10.62 -14.96 2.05
C GLU A 262 -9.85 -16.29 2.10
N PRO A 263 -10.39 -17.37 1.52
CA PRO A 263 -9.73 -18.67 1.53
C PRO A 263 -8.71 -18.85 0.40
N TYR A 264 -8.63 -17.95 -0.59
CA TYR A 264 -7.84 -18.16 -1.81
C TYR A 264 -6.55 -17.34 -1.86
N CYS A 265 -6.56 -16.14 -1.27
CA CYS A 265 -5.39 -15.28 -1.23
C CYS A 265 -4.67 -15.41 0.12
N ARG A 266 -3.57 -16.17 0.16
CA ARG A 266 -2.77 -16.37 1.39
C ARG A 266 -2.35 -15.07 2.08
N VAL A 267 -1.97 -14.05 1.30
CA VAL A 267 -1.55 -12.74 1.84
C VAL A 267 -2.72 -12.03 2.53
N THR A 268 -3.89 -12.00 1.89
CA THR A 268 -5.07 -11.36 2.46
C THR A 268 -5.65 -12.16 3.63
N ALA A 269 -5.61 -13.50 3.56
CA ALA A 269 -5.98 -14.36 4.67
C ALA A 269 -5.10 -14.08 5.90
N GLN A 270 -3.78 -13.98 5.70
CA GLN A 270 -2.85 -13.62 6.77
C GLN A 270 -3.14 -12.22 7.33
N TYR A 271 -3.39 -11.24 6.45
CA TYR A 271 -3.74 -9.90 6.87
C TYR A 271 -5.03 -9.87 7.72
N ASN A 272 -6.06 -10.65 7.38
CA ASN A 272 -7.27 -10.79 8.19
C ASN A 272 -6.97 -11.44 9.56
N GLN A 273 -6.07 -12.43 9.62
CA GLN A 273 -5.66 -13.06 10.88
C GLN A 273 -4.91 -12.07 11.77
N ASP A 274 -3.92 -11.37 11.23
CA ASP A 274 -3.15 -10.36 11.95
C ASP A 274 -4.06 -9.18 12.38
N MET A 275 -5.05 -8.82 11.56
CA MET A 275 -6.06 -7.80 11.85
C MET A 275 -6.82 -8.11 13.14
N ARG A 276 -7.23 -9.37 13.34
CA ARG A 276 -7.93 -9.78 14.55
C ARG A 276 -7.11 -9.47 15.81
N TYR A 277 -5.80 -9.74 15.77
CA TYR A 277 -4.91 -9.48 16.89
C TYR A 277 -4.67 -7.97 17.10
N TRP A 278 -4.24 -7.24 16.07
CA TRP A 278 -3.79 -5.85 16.24
C TRP A 278 -4.93 -4.86 16.49
N LEU A 279 -6.15 -5.16 16.03
CA LEU A 279 -7.30 -4.31 16.30
C LEU A 279 -7.77 -4.38 17.76
N GLU A 280 -7.54 -5.50 18.44
CA GLU A 280 -8.06 -5.75 19.80
C GLU A 280 -6.99 -5.77 20.89
N THR A 281 -5.71 -6.00 20.53
CA THR A 281 -4.63 -6.15 21.51
C THR A 281 -4.55 -4.98 22.50
N PRO A 282 -4.37 -5.22 23.82
CA PRO A 282 -4.26 -4.15 24.80
C PRO A 282 -2.93 -3.36 24.69
N THR A 283 -1.97 -3.85 23.89
CA THR A 283 -0.64 -3.25 23.73
C THR A 283 -0.63 -1.91 22.99
N ILE A 284 -1.69 -1.60 22.25
CA ILE A 284 -1.83 -0.31 21.56
C ILE A 284 -2.69 0.60 22.45
N SER A 285 -2.15 1.77 22.79
CA SER A 285 -2.84 2.83 23.54
C SER A 285 -3.86 3.57 22.67
N ALA A 286 -4.86 2.84 22.18
CA ALA A 286 -6.02 3.35 21.46
C ALA A 286 -7.21 2.38 21.67
N PRO A 287 -8.47 2.85 21.54
CA PRO A 287 -9.63 1.99 21.69
C PRO A 287 -9.53 0.72 20.83
N PRO A 288 -9.97 -0.45 21.34
CA PRO A 288 -10.05 -1.66 20.54
C PRO A 288 -11.12 -1.50 19.45
N ILE A 289 -10.94 -2.24 18.36
CA ILE A 289 -11.86 -2.26 17.22
C ILE A 289 -12.26 -3.70 16.98
N GLU A 290 -13.56 -3.97 16.95
CA GLU A 290 -14.08 -5.31 16.70
C GLU A 290 -13.90 -5.67 15.21
N LEU A 291 -13.30 -6.84 14.94
CA LEU A 291 -13.23 -7.38 13.60
C LEU A 291 -14.47 -8.21 13.27
N VAL A 292 -15.23 -7.77 12.28
CA VAL A 292 -16.40 -8.51 11.76
C VAL A 292 -16.07 -9.12 10.41
N GLU A 293 -16.09 -10.45 10.34
CA GLU A 293 -15.83 -11.20 9.11
C GLU A 293 -17.16 -11.68 8.49
N ILE A 294 -17.42 -11.26 7.25
CA ILE A 294 -18.65 -11.56 6.51
C ILE A 294 -18.36 -12.64 5.47
N GLU A 295 -19.21 -13.68 5.42
CA GLU A 295 -19.06 -14.74 4.41
C GLU A 295 -19.19 -14.17 3.00
N ARG A 296 -18.30 -14.57 2.10
CA ARG A 296 -18.33 -14.12 0.71
C ARG A 296 -19.60 -14.57 -0.03
N LEU A 297 -20.18 -13.62 -0.76
CA LEU A 297 -21.22 -13.89 -1.75
C LEU A 297 -20.72 -14.88 -2.82
N ARG A 298 -21.51 -15.93 -3.06
CA ARG A 298 -21.25 -16.95 -4.07
C ARG A 298 -22.22 -16.82 -5.24
N TYR A 299 -21.74 -17.18 -6.42
CA TYR A 299 -22.55 -17.36 -7.62
C TYR A 299 -22.16 -18.68 -8.28
N GLN A 300 -23.13 -19.60 -8.39
CA GLN A 300 -22.92 -20.98 -8.82
C GLN A 300 -21.84 -21.68 -7.98
N GLU A 301 -22.03 -21.70 -6.65
CA GLU A 301 -21.11 -22.27 -5.65
C GLU A 301 -19.71 -21.65 -5.56
N MET A 302 -19.34 -20.77 -6.47
CA MET A 302 -18.04 -20.10 -6.49
C MET A 302 -18.15 -18.67 -5.93
N PRO A 303 -17.24 -18.25 -5.03
CA PRO A 303 -17.19 -16.87 -4.57
C PRO A 303 -17.01 -15.85 -5.70
N ILE A 304 -17.75 -14.75 -5.63
CA ILE A 304 -17.60 -13.63 -6.56
C ILE A 304 -16.31 -12.89 -6.21
N SER A 305 -15.33 -12.89 -7.12
CA SER A 305 -14.05 -12.20 -6.92
C SER A 305 -13.64 -11.36 -8.13
N ALA A 306 -12.94 -10.26 -7.86
CA ALA A 306 -12.37 -9.43 -8.90
C ALA A 306 -11.36 -10.18 -9.79
N SER A 307 -10.62 -11.14 -9.21
CA SER A 307 -9.69 -11.99 -9.96
C SER A 307 -10.41 -12.84 -11.00
N ARG A 308 -11.56 -13.43 -10.67
CA ARG A 308 -12.41 -14.17 -11.63
C ARG A 308 -12.91 -13.27 -12.75
N VAL A 309 -13.37 -12.05 -12.43
CA VAL A 309 -13.78 -11.06 -13.44
C VAL A 309 -12.63 -10.72 -14.38
N ARG A 310 -11.42 -10.46 -13.86
CA ARG A 310 -10.25 -10.18 -14.70
C ARG A 310 -9.88 -11.36 -15.61
N GLN A 311 -9.98 -12.60 -15.13
CA GLN A 311 -9.73 -13.80 -15.94
C GLN A 311 -10.75 -13.96 -17.08
N LEU A 312 -12.04 -13.76 -16.81
CA LEU A 312 -13.09 -13.79 -17.84
C LEU A 312 -12.92 -12.64 -18.83
N LEU A 313 -12.47 -11.47 -18.36
CA LEU A 313 -12.22 -10.31 -19.21
C LEU A 313 -11.09 -10.55 -20.22
N VAL A 314 -10.06 -11.32 -19.86
CA VAL A 314 -9.02 -11.75 -20.84
C VAL A 314 -9.62 -12.63 -21.93
N LYS A 315 -10.67 -13.40 -21.61
CA LYS A 315 -11.38 -14.28 -22.56
C LYS A 315 -12.48 -13.56 -23.33
N ASN A 316 -12.69 -12.26 -23.11
CA ASN A 316 -13.79 -11.47 -23.67
C ASN A 316 -15.20 -12.04 -23.37
N ASP A 317 -15.35 -12.79 -22.28
CA ASP A 317 -16.62 -13.45 -21.92
C ASP A 317 -17.49 -12.54 -21.06
N LEU A 318 -18.09 -11.52 -21.69
CA LEU A 318 -18.97 -10.57 -21.02
C LEU A 318 -20.24 -11.21 -20.44
N THR A 319 -20.73 -12.28 -21.07
CA THR A 319 -21.90 -13.03 -20.61
C THR A 319 -21.65 -13.67 -19.25
N ALA A 320 -20.47 -14.29 -19.06
CA ALA A 320 -20.09 -14.84 -17.77
C ALA A 320 -19.73 -13.76 -16.72
N ILE A 321 -19.32 -12.56 -17.15
CA ILE A 321 -19.02 -11.44 -16.24
C ILE A 321 -20.30 -10.77 -15.72
N ALA A 322 -21.34 -10.65 -16.55
CA ALA A 322 -22.58 -9.96 -16.23
C ALA A 322 -23.18 -10.28 -14.85
N PRO A 323 -23.31 -11.55 -14.41
CA PRO A 323 -23.85 -11.85 -13.08
C PRO A 323 -22.89 -11.52 -11.91
N LEU A 324 -21.61 -11.27 -12.18
CA LEU A 324 -20.58 -11.10 -11.16
C LEU A 324 -20.35 -9.64 -10.75
N VAL A 325 -20.84 -8.69 -11.54
CA VAL A 325 -20.56 -7.26 -11.36
C VAL A 325 -21.83 -6.39 -11.43
N PRO A 326 -21.83 -5.19 -10.84
CA PRO A 326 -22.92 -4.24 -11.01
C PRO A 326 -23.01 -3.73 -12.45
N ALA A 327 -24.18 -3.22 -12.85
CA ALA A 327 -24.42 -2.71 -14.20
C ALA A 327 -23.40 -1.65 -14.64
N ALA A 328 -23.03 -0.71 -13.75
CA ALA A 328 -22.02 0.31 -14.04
C ALA A 328 -20.65 -0.30 -14.38
N THR A 329 -20.24 -1.33 -13.65
CA THR A 329 -18.99 -2.05 -13.95
C THR A 329 -19.10 -2.83 -15.25
N LEU A 330 -20.22 -3.51 -15.51
CA LEU A 330 -20.41 -4.23 -16.76
C LEU A 330 -20.28 -3.29 -17.97
N HIS A 331 -20.95 -2.13 -17.91
CA HIS A 331 -20.88 -1.12 -18.96
C HIS A 331 -19.45 -0.59 -19.17
N TYR A 332 -18.74 -0.29 -18.09
CA TYR A 332 -17.33 0.12 -18.19
C TYR A 332 -16.45 -0.96 -18.86
N LEU A 333 -16.64 -2.24 -18.51
CA LEU A 333 -15.89 -3.34 -19.10
C LEU A 333 -16.23 -3.57 -20.58
N GLN A 334 -17.48 -3.36 -20.98
CA GLN A 334 -17.91 -3.38 -22.38
C GLN A 334 -17.17 -2.30 -23.19
N ASN A 335 -17.21 -1.06 -22.72
CA ASN A 335 -16.54 0.06 -23.37
C ASN A 335 -15.02 -0.18 -23.49
N LEU A 336 -14.39 -0.72 -22.44
CA LEU A 336 -12.97 -1.05 -22.45
C LEU A 336 -12.59 -2.06 -23.56
N LEU A 337 -13.41 -3.09 -23.78
CA LEU A 337 -13.19 -4.08 -24.84
C LEU A 337 -13.44 -3.50 -26.23
N GLU A 338 -14.42 -2.61 -26.39
CA GLU A 338 -14.68 -1.92 -27.65
C GLU A 338 -13.53 -1.03 -28.09
N HIS A 339 -12.99 -0.21 -27.18
CA HIS A 339 -11.82 0.63 -27.45
C HIS A 339 -10.59 -0.23 -27.79
N SER A 340 -10.34 -1.31 -27.05
CA SER A 340 -9.23 -2.22 -27.35
C SER A 340 -9.35 -2.88 -28.73
N ARG A 341 -10.56 -3.15 -29.22
CA ARG A 341 -10.81 -3.69 -30.57
C ARG A 341 -10.59 -2.63 -31.64
N GLN A 342 -11.02 -1.39 -31.40
CA GLN A 342 -10.81 -0.27 -32.31
C GLN A 342 -9.32 0.07 -32.46
N ASP A 343 -8.57 0.09 -31.36
CA ASP A 343 -7.12 0.31 -31.37
C ASP A 343 -6.37 -0.79 -32.11
N ALA A 344 -6.76 -2.06 -31.91
CA ALA A 344 -6.19 -3.19 -32.63
C ALA A 344 -6.48 -3.11 -34.14
N ALA A 345 -7.71 -2.73 -34.52
CA ALA A 345 -8.09 -2.55 -35.91
C ALA A 345 -7.39 -1.34 -36.58
N ALA A 346 -7.15 -0.26 -35.83
CA ALA A 346 -6.40 0.91 -36.31
C ALA A 346 -4.92 0.58 -36.56
N ARG A 347 -4.28 -0.17 -35.66
CA ARG A 347 -2.88 -0.62 -35.83
C ARG A 347 -2.67 -1.56 -37.01
N GLN A 348 -3.69 -2.33 -37.40
CA GLN A 348 -3.65 -3.18 -38.60
C GLN A 348 -3.84 -2.39 -39.91
N LYS A 349 -4.33 -1.14 -39.84
CA LYS A 349 -4.64 -0.29 -41.01
C LYS A 349 -3.59 0.78 -41.30
N THR A 350 -2.56 0.95 -40.48
CA THR A 350 -1.44 1.86 -40.76
C THR A 350 -0.35 1.10 -41.51
N PRO A 351 -0.11 1.36 -42.81
CA PRO A 351 1.04 0.79 -43.52
C PRO A 351 2.33 1.38 -42.94
N ALA A 352 3.39 0.58 -42.94
CA ALA A 352 4.74 0.96 -42.50
C ALA A 352 5.35 2.10 -43.33
#